data_AF-A0AB73TXZ7-F1
#
_entry.id   AF-A0AB73TXZ7-F1
#
_cell.length_a   1.000
_cell.length_b   1.000
_cell.length_c   1.000
_cell.angle_alpha   90.00
_cell.angle_beta   90.00
_cell.angle_gamma   90.00
#
_symmetry.space_group_name_H-M   'P 1'
#
loop_
_entity.id
_entity.type
_entity.pdbx_description
1 polymer ?
#
loop_
_entity_poly.entity_id
_entity_poly.type
_entity_poly.pdbx_seq_one_letter_code
_entity_poly.pdbx_strand_id
1 'polypeptide(L)'
;MSLNIPDGYELHYAIKQPDGSLATIPGTDQPAFFFDRAVAERVLGHLQEGAARMGITAYAGRIVYRICSSFLDPNDPIVETIGQIETWLKSQGGQS
;
A
#
# COMPACT_ATOMS: atom_id res chain seq x y z
N MET A 1 1.42 11.46 -14.86
CA MET A 1 0.44 10.38 -15.09
C MET A 1 -0.55 10.43 -13.94
N SER A 2 -1.77 10.89 -14.17
CA SER A 2 -2.83 10.90 -13.15
C SER A 2 -3.53 9.54 -13.17
N LEU A 3 -3.58 8.87 -12.01
CA LEU A 3 -4.47 7.73 -11.85
C LEU A 3 -5.90 8.26 -11.71
N ASN A 4 -6.85 7.68 -12.46
CA ASN A 4 -8.27 7.91 -12.22
C ASN A 4 -8.69 7.04 -11.03
N ILE A 5 -8.87 7.65 -9.86
CA ILE A 5 -9.28 6.95 -8.65
C ILE A 5 -10.81 6.94 -8.64
N PRO A 6 -11.46 5.75 -8.64
CA PRO A 6 -12.92 5.70 -8.59
C PRO A 6 -13.46 6.35 -7.30
N ASP A 7 -14.67 6.92 -7.38
CA ASP A 7 -15.33 7.52 -6.22
C ASP A 7 -15.45 6.51 -5.07
N GLY A 8 -15.15 6.95 -3.84
CA GLY A 8 -15.19 6.09 -2.64
C GLY A 8 -13.94 5.22 -2.43
N TYR A 9 -12.89 5.41 -3.23
CA TYR A 9 -11.60 4.74 -3.05
C TYR A 9 -10.50 5.70 -2.64
N GLU A 10 -9.59 5.21 -1.81
CA GLU A 10 -8.42 5.91 -1.29
C GLU A 10 -7.16 5.34 -1.93
N LEU A 11 -6.23 6.23 -2.28
CA LEU A 11 -4.93 5.85 -2.80
C LEU A 11 -3.89 5.88 -1.69
N HIS A 12 -3.29 4.73 -1.42
CA HIS A 12 -2.20 4.60 -0.47
C HIS A 12 -0.90 4.32 -1.21
N TYR A 13 0.12 5.12 -0.92
CA TYR A 13 1.49 4.89 -1.32
C TYR A 13 2.27 4.19 -0.21
N ALA A 14 3.24 3.38 -0.59
CA ALA A 14 4.21 2.78 0.31
C ALA A 14 5.57 2.71 -0.39
N ILE A 15 6.63 2.46 0.38
CA ILE A 15 7.97 2.25 -0.17
C ILE A 15 8.27 0.76 -0.09
N LYS A 16 8.46 0.13 -1.25
CA LYS A 16 8.94 -1.24 -1.35
C LYS A 16 10.47 -1.23 -1.31
N GLN A 17 11.04 -1.87 -0.30
CA GLN A 17 12.47 -2.00 -0.07
C GLN A 17 13.10 -2.96 -1.10
N PRO A 18 14.45 -2.96 -1.22
CA PRO A 18 15.16 -3.85 -2.16
C PRO A 18 14.89 -5.35 -1.94
N ASP A 19 14.68 -5.77 -0.69
CA ASP A 19 14.35 -7.15 -0.30
C ASP A 19 12.88 -7.53 -0.60
N GLY A 20 12.08 -6.58 -1.08
CA GLY A 20 10.67 -6.77 -1.39
C GLY A 20 9.71 -6.51 -0.22
N SER A 21 10.22 -6.23 0.98
CA SER A 21 9.40 -5.80 2.13
C SER A 21 8.89 -4.37 1.94
N LEU A 22 7.94 -3.95 2.78
CA LEU A 22 7.54 -2.55 2.87
C LEU A 22 8.37 -1.84 3.94
N ALA A 23 8.70 -0.57 3.69
CA ALA A 23 9.26 0.29 4.73
C ALA A 23 8.27 0.41 5.89
N THR A 24 8.77 0.33 7.11
CA THR A 24 7.96 0.36 8.32
C THR A 24 8.05 1.70 9.05
N ILE A 25 7.06 1.98 9.88
CA ILE A 25 7.10 3.10 10.82
C ILE A 25 8.13 2.75 11.90
N PRO A 26 9.08 3.67 12.20
CA PRO A 26 10.08 3.42 13.23
C PRO A 26 9.44 3.04 14.58
N GLY A 27 9.81 1.87 15.10
CA GLY A 27 9.39 1.41 16.42
C GLY A 27 8.06 0.65 16.49
N THR A 28 7.34 0.45 15.37
CA THR A 28 6.06 -0.28 15.39
C THR A 28 6.01 -1.53 14.51
N ASP A 29 7.06 -1.80 13.71
CA ASP A 29 7.12 -2.85 12.67
C ASP A 29 5.96 -2.83 11.66
N GLN A 30 5.07 -1.84 11.72
CA GLN A 30 3.95 -1.71 10.82
C GLN A 30 4.41 -1.03 9.52
N PRO A 31 3.93 -1.49 8.35
CA PRO A 31 4.19 -0.81 7.09
C PRO A 31 3.75 0.66 7.12
N ALA A 32 4.61 1.55 6.63
CA ALA A 32 4.30 2.95 6.48
C ALA A 32 3.48 3.18 5.20
N PHE A 33 2.30 3.80 5.37
CA PHE A 33 1.43 4.21 4.26
C PHE A 33 1.32 5.73 4.20
N PHE A 34 1.26 6.27 2.99
CA PHE A 34 1.19 7.70 2.72
C PHE A 34 0.02 7.99 1.78
N PHE A 35 -0.77 9.03 2.05
CA PHE A 35 -1.84 9.48 1.17
C PHE A 35 -1.34 10.39 0.05
N ASP A 36 -0.17 11.00 0.23
CA ASP A 36 0.48 11.87 -0.74
C ASP A 36 1.77 11.22 -1.25
N ARG A 37 1.88 11.14 -2.57
CA ARG A 37 3.07 10.64 -3.25
C ARG A 37 4.30 11.48 -2.92
N ALA A 38 4.18 12.79 -2.82
CA ALA A 38 5.31 13.67 -2.55
C ALA A 38 5.92 13.40 -1.17
N VAL A 39 5.10 13.02 -0.20
CA VAL A 39 5.56 12.60 1.13
C VAL A 39 6.33 11.28 1.04
N ALA A 40 5.81 10.30 0.29
CA ALA A 40 6.52 9.04 0.05
C ALA A 40 7.86 9.24 -0.68
N GLU A 41 7.92 10.17 -1.64
CA GLU A 41 9.15 10.54 -2.36
C GLU A 41 10.19 11.16 -1.43
N ARG A 42 9.77 12.06 -0.54
CA ARG A 42 10.67 12.66 0.47
C ARG A 42 11.26 11.59 1.40
N VAL A 43 10.43 10.67 1.89
CA VAL A 43 10.89 9.57 2.75
C VAL A 43 11.84 8.63 2.01
N LEU A 44 11.54 8.29 0.74
CA LEU A 44 12.43 7.49 -0.10
C LEU A 44 13.80 8.17 -0.28
N GLY A 45 13.82 9.49 -0.47
CA GLY A 45 15.06 10.27 -0.51
C GLY A 45 15.91 10.12 0.75
N HIS A 46 15.29 10.20 1.94
CA HIS A 46 16.01 9.98 3.20
C HIS A 46 16.56 8.56 3.34
N LEU A 47 15.84 7.55 2.85
CA LEU A 47 16.33 6.16 2.83
C LEU A 47 17.54 6.02 1.89
N GLN A 48 17.50 6.65 0.72
CA GLN A 48 18.61 6.69 -0.23
C GLN A 48 19.84 7.39 0.37
N GLU A 49 19.66 8.52 1.03
CA GLU A 49 20.73 9.25 1.74
C GLU A 49 21.33 8.43 2.89
N GLY A 50 20.48 7.70 3.64
CA GLY A 50 20.93 6.79 4.70
C GLY A 50 21.74 5.63 4.13
N ALA A 51 21.28 5.01 3.04
CA ALA A 51 21.98 3.94 2.35
C ALA A 51 23.33 4.41 1.79
N ALA A 52 23.38 5.60 1.18
CA ALA A 52 24.61 6.19 0.66
C ALA A 52 25.66 6.40 1.75
N ARG A 53 25.24 6.84 2.95
CA ARG A 53 26.12 6.97 4.13
C ARG A 53 26.71 5.63 4.60
N MET A 54 26.06 4.51 4.28
CA MET A 54 26.56 3.15 4.56
C MET A 54 27.35 2.55 3.39
N GLY A 55 27.63 3.33 2.33
CA GLY A 55 28.37 2.87 1.15
C GLY A 55 27.49 2.19 0.08
N ILE A 56 26.17 2.18 0.24
CA ILE A 56 25.24 1.65 -0.76
C ILE A 56 24.91 2.78 -1.75
N THR A 57 25.56 2.78 -2.90
CA THR A 57 25.43 3.84 -3.92
C THR A 57 24.20 3.69 -4.83
N ALA A 58 23.59 2.51 -4.86
CA ALA A 58 22.43 2.19 -5.70
C ALA A 58 21.29 1.57 -4.88
N TYR A 59 20.67 2.36 -4.01
CA TYR A 59 19.52 1.91 -3.23
C TYR A 59 18.30 1.68 -4.15
N ALA A 60 17.89 0.43 -4.31
CA ALA A 60 16.85 -0.01 -5.24
C ALA A 60 15.41 0.05 -4.69
N GLY A 61 15.19 0.79 -3.59
CA GLY A 61 13.84 1.01 -3.06
C GLY A 61 12.99 1.85 -4.02
N ARG A 62 11.68 1.59 -4.06
CA ARG A 62 10.76 2.28 -4.98
C ARG A 62 9.39 2.52 -4.35
N ILE A 63 8.71 3.55 -4.82
CA ILE A 63 7.32 3.80 -4.44
C ILE A 63 6.41 2.81 -5.15
N VAL A 64 5.50 2.24 -4.40
CA VAL A 64 4.38 1.43 -4.87
C VAL A 64 3.08 2.06 -4.38
N TYR A 65 1.96 1.70 -4.99
CA TYR A 65 0.66 2.17 -4.56
C TYR A 65 -0.36 1.02 -4.52
N ARG A 66 -1.41 1.21 -3.73
CA ARG A 66 -2.62 0.39 -3.73
C ARG A 66 -3.84 1.30 -3.71
N ILE A 67 -4.91 0.85 -4.33
CA ILE A 67 -6.23 1.47 -4.25
C ILE A 67 -7.02 0.68 -3.22
N CYS A 68 -7.54 1.36 -2.20
CA CYS A 68 -8.32 0.77 -1.11
C CYS A 68 -9.73 1.33 -1.15
N SER A 69 -10.74 0.56 -0.75
CA SER A 69 -12.00 1.17 -0.36
C SER A 69 -11.76 2.09 0.84
N SER A 70 -12.60 3.12 1.00
CA SER A 70 -12.68 3.80 2.30
C SER A 70 -12.99 2.82 3.43
N PHE A 71 -12.74 3.25 4.67
CA PHE A 71 -13.17 2.49 5.84
C PHE A 71 -14.68 2.30 5.81
N LEU A 72 -15.12 1.05 5.93
CA LEU A 72 -16.52 0.67 6.00
C LEU A 72 -16.93 0.48 7.46
N ASP A 73 -18.13 0.93 7.83
CA ASP A 73 -18.71 0.57 9.12
C ASP A 73 -18.97 -0.95 9.13
N PRO A 74 -18.65 -1.67 10.21
CA PRO A 74 -18.94 -3.11 10.30
C PRO A 74 -20.42 -3.47 10.09
N ASN A 75 -21.34 -2.52 10.30
CA ASN A 75 -22.79 -2.70 10.12
C ASN A 75 -23.30 -2.13 8.79
N ASP A 76 -22.41 -1.64 7.91
CA ASP A 76 -22.81 -1.17 6.59
C ASP A 76 -23.31 -2.38 5.75
N PRO A 77 -24.51 -2.31 5.15
CA PRO A 77 -25.03 -3.38 4.29
C PRO A 77 -24.09 -3.78 3.14
N ILE A 78 -23.18 -2.89 2.73
CA ILE A 78 -22.17 -3.22 1.71
C ILE A 78 -21.22 -4.32 2.18
N VAL A 79 -20.96 -4.46 3.48
CA VAL A 79 -20.07 -5.50 4.04
C VAL A 79 -20.62 -6.90 3.75
N GLU A 80 -21.94 -7.09 3.91
CA GLU A 80 -22.59 -8.36 3.56
C GLU A 80 -22.48 -8.65 2.06
N THR A 81 -22.70 -7.61 1.24
CA THR A 81 -22.61 -7.73 -0.23
C THR A 81 -21.20 -8.12 -0.68
N ILE A 82 -20.15 -7.51 -0.10
CA ILE A 82 -18.75 -7.87 -0.36
C ILE A 82 -18.51 -9.34 0.00
N GLY A 83 -18.98 -9.79 1.17
CA GLY A 83 -18.85 -11.19 1.59
C GLY A 83 -19.54 -12.18 0.64
N GLN A 84 -20.71 -11.82 0.11
CA GLN A 84 -21.42 -12.64 -0.89
C GLN A 84 -20.65 -12.72 -2.21
N ILE A 85 -20.07 -11.61 -2.68
CA ILE A 85 -19.24 -11.57 -3.89
C ILE A 85 -17.98 -12.43 -3.72
N GLU A 86 -17.28 -12.30 -2.59
CA GLU A 86 -16.08 -13.11 -2.30
C GLU A 86 -16.41 -14.61 -2.25
N THR A 87 -17.53 -14.97 -1.62
CA THR A 87 -18.01 -16.35 -1.55
C THR A 87 -18.31 -16.89 -2.94
N TRP A 88 -19.00 -16.10 -3.77
CA TRP A 88 -19.27 -16.45 -5.16
C TRP A 88 -17.96 -16.63 -5.95
N LEU A 89 -17.00 -15.70 -5.86
CA LEU A 89 -15.70 -15.81 -6.54
C LEU A 89 -14.94 -17.08 -6.17
N LYS A 90 -14.89 -17.44 -4.89
CA LYS A 90 -14.28 -18.70 -4.42
C LYS A 90 -14.97 -19.93 -5.03
N SER A 91 -16.31 -19.91 -5.10
CA SER A 91 -17.09 -20.99 -5.72
C SER A 91 -16.81 -21.16 -7.21
N GLN A 92 -16.47 -20.09 -7.94
CA GLN A 92 -16.12 -20.16 -9.37
C GLN A 92 -14.71 -20.72 -9.61
N GLY A 93 -13.80 -20.55 -8.65
CA GLY A 93 -12.41 -21.01 -8.73
C GLY A 93 -12.19 -22.47 -8.29
N GLY A 94 -13.22 -23.19 -7.85
CA GLY A 94 -13.09 -24.56 -7.35
C GLY A 94 -12.35 -24.69 -6.01
N GLN A 95 -12.12 -23.58 -5.31
CA GLN A 95 -11.57 -23.59 -3.96
C GLN A 95 -12.74 -23.52 -2.97
N SER A 96 -13.20 -24.70 -2.55
CA SER A 96 -14.04 -24.90 -1.37
C SER A 96 -13.25 -24.72 -0.09
#